data_AF-A0A429IQI8-F1
#
_entry.id   AF-A0A429IQI8-F1
#
_cell.length_a   1.000
_cell.length_b   1.000
_cell.length_c   1.000
_cell.angle_alpha   90.00
_cell.angle_beta   90.00
_cell.angle_gamma   90.00
#
_symmetry.space_group_name_H-M   'P 1'
#
loop_
_entity.id
_entity.type
_entity.pdbx_description
1 polymer ?
#
loop_
_entity_poly.entity_id
_entity_poly.type
_entity_poly.pdbx_seq_one_letter_code
_entity_poly.pdbx_strand_id
1 'polypeptide(L)'
;MTQRTTLRHARKAAAALVIAAAAFGLTACQDGTGVKSAPSTSAVAGGQQSSDATVKKPQGAGQGTSVGKPGTSGTSGAPKKSGERCTNQIDYAGDPRSNAEINSIGADTGHCPAPQKQKPGSKDRTAPSGTPKEAGKSCTNQIDYAGDPRSNAVINSIGEKTGYCPPVQK
;
A
#
# COMPACT_ATOMS: atom_id res chain seq x y z
N MET A 1 -12.43 -43.51 -38.93
CA MET A 1 -13.42 -43.79 -37.88
C MET A 1 -12.98 -45.03 -37.11
N THR A 2 -12.44 -44.88 -35.90
CA THR A 2 -12.49 -45.90 -34.83
C THR A 2 -12.41 -45.17 -33.50
N GLN A 3 -13.29 -45.56 -32.57
CA GLN A 3 -13.69 -44.86 -31.36
C GLN A 3 -12.95 -45.40 -30.11
N ARG A 4 -12.77 -44.48 -29.12
CA ARG A 4 -12.85 -44.66 -27.65
C ARG A 4 -11.86 -45.61 -26.95
N THR A 5 -11.22 -45.12 -25.88
CA THR A 5 -11.58 -45.51 -24.50
C THR A 5 -11.02 -44.49 -23.49
N THR A 6 -11.91 -43.94 -22.68
CA THR A 6 -11.67 -43.07 -21.52
C THR A 6 -11.17 -43.87 -20.32
N LEU A 7 -10.22 -43.37 -19.52
CA LEU A 7 -10.22 -43.68 -18.09
C LEU A 7 -9.48 -42.61 -17.26
N ARG A 8 -10.29 -41.74 -16.65
CA ARG A 8 -9.93 -40.84 -15.56
C ARG A 8 -9.51 -41.69 -14.35
N HIS A 9 -8.33 -41.44 -13.81
CA HIS A 9 -7.94 -41.90 -12.47
C HIS A 9 -7.73 -40.64 -11.61
N ALA A 10 -8.80 -40.17 -10.98
CA ALA A 10 -9.22 -40.50 -9.61
C ALA A 10 -8.43 -39.69 -8.57
N ARG A 11 -8.98 -38.51 -8.23
CA ARG A 11 -8.70 -37.81 -6.97
C ARG A 11 -9.34 -38.60 -5.83
N LYS A 12 -8.53 -39.14 -4.91
CA LYS A 12 -8.87 -39.56 -3.53
C LYS A 12 -7.54 -39.48 -2.73
N ALA A 13 -7.46 -39.06 -1.48
CA ALA A 13 -8.46 -39.00 -0.42
C ALA A 13 -8.16 -37.84 0.55
N ALA A 14 -9.20 -37.46 1.29
CA ALA A 14 -9.17 -36.55 2.42
C ALA A 14 -8.44 -37.17 3.62
N ALA A 15 -7.81 -36.33 4.43
CA ALA A 15 -7.58 -36.58 5.85
C ALA A 15 -7.71 -35.26 6.61
N ALA A 16 -8.69 -35.22 7.50
CA ALA A 16 -8.97 -34.14 8.44
C ALA A 16 -8.01 -34.18 9.65
N LEU A 17 -8.26 -33.29 10.63
CA LEU A 17 -7.76 -33.20 12.03
C LEU A 17 -6.77 -32.04 12.25
N VAL A 18 -6.85 -31.19 13.27
CA VAL A 18 -7.75 -30.95 14.42
C VAL A 18 -7.57 -29.47 14.80
N ILE A 19 -8.67 -28.79 15.16
CA ILE A 19 -8.65 -27.43 15.71
C ILE A 19 -8.23 -27.50 17.18
N ALA A 20 -7.19 -26.77 17.57
CA ALA A 20 -6.92 -26.43 18.96
C ALA A 20 -6.95 -24.91 19.11
N ALA A 21 -8.12 -24.39 19.49
CA ALA A 21 -8.28 -23.01 19.94
C ALA A 21 -7.94 -22.95 21.43
N ALA A 22 -6.79 -22.36 21.77
CA ALA A 22 -6.51 -21.93 23.13
C ALA A 22 -6.87 -20.45 23.24
N ALA A 23 -8.07 -20.19 23.77
CA ALA A 23 -8.46 -18.87 24.24
C ALA A 23 -7.77 -18.60 25.58
N PHE A 24 -6.78 -17.72 25.59
CA PHE A 24 -6.36 -17.04 26.82
C PHE A 24 -7.15 -15.75 26.93
N GLY A 25 -8.01 -15.70 27.95
CA GLY A 25 -8.87 -14.57 28.23
C GLY A 25 -8.22 -13.47 29.08
N LEU A 26 -8.83 -12.30 28.96
CA LEU A 26 -9.10 -11.28 30.00
C LEU A 26 -7.90 -10.56 30.65
N THR A 27 -7.53 -9.42 30.08
CA THR A 27 -7.22 -8.23 30.91
C THR A 27 -8.38 -7.25 30.76
N ALA A 28 -9.04 -6.97 31.88
CA ALA A 28 -10.23 -6.16 31.99
C ALA A 28 -9.98 -4.69 31.59
N CYS A 29 -11.00 -4.07 31.02
CA CYS A 29 -11.12 -2.62 30.98
C CYS A 29 -11.11 -2.08 32.42
N GLN A 30 -10.25 -1.10 32.70
CA GLN A 30 -10.53 -0.14 33.77
C GLN A 30 -11.10 1.11 33.11
N ASP A 31 -12.43 1.12 32.98
CA ASP A 31 -13.18 2.37 32.83
C ASP A 31 -13.24 3.03 34.21
N GLY A 32 -12.77 4.27 34.28
CA GLY A 32 -12.71 5.03 35.51
C GLY A 32 -14.09 5.32 36.09
N THR A 33 -14.14 5.52 37.40
CA THR A 33 -14.95 6.55 38.07
C THR A 33 -14.66 6.55 39.58
N GLY A 34 -14.21 7.68 40.11
CA GLY A 34 -14.78 8.23 41.34
C GLY A 34 -14.11 7.96 42.70
N VAL A 35 -13.34 8.98 43.13
CA VAL A 35 -13.37 9.71 44.42
C VAL A 35 -12.74 9.19 45.73
N LYS A 36 -12.07 10.16 46.39
CA LYS A 36 -11.64 10.36 47.81
C LYS A 36 -10.28 9.74 48.21
N SER A 37 -9.18 10.53 48.19
CA SER A 37 -8.68 11.48 49.23
C SER A 37 -8.15 10.75 50.47
N ALA A 38 -6.98 10.99 51.09
CA ALA A 38 -5.82 11.91 51.02
C ALA A 38 -4.74 11.32 52.02
N PRO A 39 -3.63 11.96 52.50
CA PRO A 39 -3.12 13.33 52.28
C PRO A 39 -1.58 13.53 52.17
N SER A 40 -1.21 14.79 51.86
CA SER A 40 0.01 15.57 52.23
C SER A 40 1.38 15.17 51.64
N THR A 41 2.25 16.06 51.13
CA THR A 41 2.65 17.42 51.59
C THR A 41 3.00 18.41 50.46
N SER A 42 2.86 19.70 50.78
CA SER A 42 2.91 20.89 49.91
C SER A 42 4.26 21.63 49.85
N ALA A 43 4.49 22.40 48.77
CA ALA A 43 5.05 23.77 48.74
C ALA A 43 4.91 24.34 47.29
N VAL A 44 3.94 25.19 46.90
CA VAL A 44 3.79 26.68 46.97
C VAL A 44 5.07 27.49 46.67
N ALA A 45 5.10 28.58 45.89
CA ALA A 45 4.13 29.61 45.46
C ALA A 45 4.59 30.22 44.11
N GLY A 46 3.85 31.00 43.30
CA GLY A 46 2.54 31.66 43.31
C GLY A 46 2.40 32.38 41.94
N GLY A 47 1.34 33.01 41.46
CA GLY A 47 -0.05 33.34 41.81
C GLY A 47 -0.62 34.08 40.57
N GLN A 48 -1.83 33.77 40.05
CA GLN A 48 -3.12 34.47 40.29
C GLN A 48 -3.21 35.86 39.60
N GLN A 49 -4.22 36.28 38.82
CA GLN A 49 -5.71 36.18 38.85
C GLN A 49 -6.30 36.53 37.45
N SER A 50 -7.38 35.90 36.94
CA SER A 50 -8.83 36.32 36.92
C SER A 50 -9.11 37.74 36.36
N SER A 51 -10.10 38.01 35.49
CA SER A 51 -11.54 37.62 35.47
C SER A 51 -12.12 37.74 34.04
N ASP A 52 -12.92 36.78 33.56
CA ASP A 52 -14.40 36.76 33.45
C ASP A 52 -15.01 37.50 32.23
N ALA A 53 -15.65 36.74 31.33
CA ALA A 53 -16.94 37.04 30.71
C ALA A 53 -17.46 35.83 29.90
N THR A 54 -18.21 34.97 30.59
CA THR A 54 -19.54 34.45 30.22
C THR A 54 -19.95 34.21 28.73
N VAL A 55 -20.42 32.98 28.47
CA VAL A 55 -21.65 32.56 27.72
C VAL A 55 -21.49 31.67 26.47
N LYS A 56 -22.08 30.46 26.63
CA LYS A 56 -22.73 29.53 25.69
C LYS A 56 -21.93 28.62 24.74
N LYS A 57 -22.00 27.34 25.10
CA LYS A 57 -22.11 26.17 24.20
C LYS A 57 -23.25 26.37 23.17
N PRO A 58 -23.07 25.90 21.92
CA PRO A 58 -23.87 24.77 21.41
C PRO A 58 -22.92 23.74 20.71
N GLN A 59 -22.98 22.42 20.91
CA GLN A 59 -23.98 21.48 20.38
C GLN A 59 -24.38 21.72 18.91
N GLY A 60 -23.76 20.95 18.00
CA GLY A 60 -24.18 20.73 16.60
C GLY A 60 -23.04 19.98 15.89
N ALA A 61 -23.12 18.68 15.59
CA ALA A 61 -23.97 18.10 14.54
C ALA A 61 -23.95 18.97 13.27
N GLY A 62 -22.81 19.01 12.59
CA GLY A 62 -22.63 19.63 11.29
C GLY A 62 -22.71 18.61 10.16
N GLN A 63 -23.92 18.27 9.77
CA GLN A 63 -24.24 17.60 8.51
C GLN A 63 -23.96 18.58 7.37
N GLY A 64 -22.76 18.49 6.77
CA GLY A 64 -22.34 19.33 5.65
C GLY A 64 -22.73 18.72 4.31
N THR A 65 -24.02 18.74 3.97
CA THR A 65 -24.49 18.38 2.63
C THR A 65 -24.29 19.57 1.69
N SER A 66 -23.37 19.38 0.74
CA SER A 66 -23.23 20.00 -0.60
C SER A 66 -23.20 21.53 -0.73
N VAL A 67 -22.11 22.08 -1.27
CA VAL A 67 -21.93 22.37 -2.71
C VAL A 67 -20.52 23.00 -2.82
N GLY A 68 -19.51 22.13 -2.96
CA GLY A 68 -18.18 22.56 -3.39
C GLY A 68 -18.21 22.68 -4.91
N LYS A 69 -18.31 23.91 -5.40
CA LYS A 69 -18.12 24.32 -6.80
C LYS A 69 -17.02 23.47 -7.48
N PRO A 70 -17.20 22.98 -8.72
CA PRO A 70 -16.18 22.20 -9.40
C PRO A 70 -14.98 23.13 -9.65
N GLY A 71 -13.98 23.01 -8.78
CA GLY A 71 -12.67 23.57 -8.99
C GLY A 71 -12.03 22.78 -10.12
N THR A 72 -12.22 23.26 -11.35
CA THR A 72 -11.48 22.83 -12.54
C THR A 72 -9.99 23.00 -12.28
N SER A 73 -9.38 21.96 -11.72
CA SER A 73 -7.94 21.86 -11.49
C SER A 73 -7.50 20.41 -11.62
N GLY A 74 -7.85 19.78 -12.75
CA GLY A 74 -7.07 18.68 -13.34
C GLY A 74 -6.75 17.44 -12.49
N THR A 75 -7.37 17.24 -11.33
CA THR A 75 -7.11 16.06 -10.50
C THR A 75 -7.93 14.89 -11.03
N SER A 76 -7.26 14.00 -11.74
CA SER A 76 -7.77 12.75 -12.30
C SER A 76 -8.16 11.71 -11.23
N GLY A 77 -8.73 12.12 -10.09
CA GLY A 77 -9.01 11.26 -8.93
C GLY A 77 -10.49 11.11 -8.58
N ALA A 78 -10.85 9.99 -7.95
CA ALA A 78 -12.20 9.75 -7.43
C ALA A 78 -12.37 10.40 -6.04
N PRO A 79 -13.58 10.79 -5.61
CA PRO A 79 -13.81 11.32 -4.27
C PRO A 79 -13.44 10.28 -3.21
N LYS A 80 -12.77 10.71 -2.13
CA LYS A 80 -12.42 9.86 -1.00
C LYS A 80 -13.60 9.75 -0.04
N LYS A 81 -14.02 8.52 0.31
CA LYS A 81 -14.99 8.28 1.37
C LYS A 81 -14.48 8.71 2.74
N SER A 82 -15.36 9.28 3.55
CA SER A 82 -15.04 9.74 4.91
C SER A 82 -14.55 8.56 5.78
N GLY A 83 -13.46 8.78 6.53
CA GLY A 83 -12.88 7.77 7.42
C GLY A 83 -12.10 6.64 6.70
N GLU A 84 -12.08 6.60 5.37
CA GLU A 84 -11.48 5.50 4.62
C GLU A 84 -10.17 5.90 3.92
N ARG A 85 -9.19 5.00 3.90
CA ARG A 85 -7.94 5.16 3.14
C ARG A 85 -8.21 4.99 1.65
N CYS A 86 -7.50 5.73 0.80
CA CYS A 86 -7.61 5.56 -0.64
C CYS A 86 -7.21 4.17 -1.11
N THR A 87 -6.18 3.61 -0.49
CA THR A 87 -5.71 2.24 -0.78
C THR A 87 -6.69 1.14 -0.39
N ASN A 88 -7.78 1.46 0.31
CA ASN A 88 -8.88 0.54 0.60
C ASN A 88 -10.04 0.69 -0.40
N GLN A 89 -10.12 1.83 -1.10
CA GLN A 89 -11.21 2.16 -2.03
C GLN A 89 -10.86 1.82 -3.48
N ILE A 90 -9.59 1.95 -3.85
CA ILE A 90 -9.10 1.75 -5.21
C ILE A 90 -7.92 0.78 -5.17
N ASP A 91 -7.87 -0.12 -6.15
CA ASP A 91 -6.71 -0.99 -6.35
C ASP A 91 -5.55 -0.20 -6.99
N TYR A 92 -4.49 -0.01 -6.22
CA TYR A 92 -3.25 0.64 -6.65
C TYR A 92 -2.16 -0.38 -7.04
N ALA A 93 -2.52 -1.64 -7.29
CA ALA A 93 -1.58 -2.63 -7.81
C ALA A 93 -0.96 -2.14 -9.13
N GLY A 94 0.33 -1.81 -9.09
CA GLY A 94 1.05 -1.27 -10.24
C GLY A 94 1.63 0.11 -9.99
N ASP A 95 1.06 0.86 -9.04
CA ASP A 95 1.43 2.25 -8.79
C ASP A 95 2.87 2.34 -8.24
N PRO A 96 3.72 3.23 -8.78
CA PRO A 96 5.03 3.55 -8.21
C PRO A 96 4.94 4.15 -6.82
N ARG A 97 3.89 4.95 -6.57
CA ARG A 97 3.79 5.71 -5.32
C ARG A 97 3.48 4.78 -4.18
N SER A 98 4.04 5.09 -3.02
CA SER A 98 3.79 4.29 -1.82
C SER A 98 2.33 4.42 -1.37
N ASN A 99 1.81 3.38 -0.70
CA ASN A 99 0.50 3.45 -0.08
C ASN A 99 0.38 4.63 0.91
N ALA A 100 1.46 5.01 1.58
CA ALA A 100 1.46 6.16 2.48
C ALA A 100 1.22 7.46 1.71
N GLU A 101 1.99 7.71 0.66
CA GLU A 101 1.87 8.89 -0.21
C GLU A 101 0.46 9.01 -0.81
N ILE A 102 -0.08 7.93 -1.37
CA ILE A 102 -1.42 7.89 -1.95
C ILE A 102 -2.49 8.27 -0.91
N ASN A 103 -2.34 7.80 0.33
CA ASN A 103 -3.28 8.08 1.39
C ASN A 103 -3.16 9.51 1.93
N SER A 104 -1.95 10.08 1.95
CA SER A 104 -1.72 11.48 2.28
C SER A 104 -2.37 12.40 1.24
N ILE A 105 -2.17 12.14 -0.06
CA ILE A 105 -2.84 12.89 -1.14
C ILE A 105 -4.36 12.86 -0.95
N GLY A 106 -4.93 11.69 -0.63
CA GLY A 106 -6.35 11.57 -0.35
C GLY A 106 -6.82 12.30 0.91
N ALA A 107 -6.01 12.33 1.96
CA ALA A 107 -6.30 13.08 3.18
C ALA A 107 -6.29 14.59 2.92
N ASP A 108 -5.32 15.07 2.14
CA ASP A 108 -5.11 16.49 1.89
C ASP A 108 -6.11 17.07 0.88
N THR A 109 -6.45 16.30 -0.15
CA THR A 109 -7.31 16.77 -1.26
C THR A 109 -8.78 16.35 -1.15
N GLY A 110 -9.10 15.43 -0.24
CA GLY A 110 -10.40 14.77 -0.19
C GLY A 110 -10.70 13.87 -1.41
N HIS A 111 -9.71 13.62 -2.29
CA HIS A 111 -9.85 12.81 -3.48
C HIS A 111 -8.73 11.78 -3.58
N CYS A 112 -9.08 10.54 -3.87
CA CYS A 112 -8.12 9.48 -4.15
C CYS A 112 -7.57 9.65 -5.57
N PRO A 113 -6.25 9.79 -5.74
CA PRO A 113 -5.67 9.97 -7.07
C PRO A 113 -5.91 8.72 -7.92
N ALA A 114 -6.02 8.88 -9.25
CA ALA A 114 -5.99 7.70 -10.12
C ALA A 114 -4.68 6.93 -9.95
N PRO A 115 -4.71 5.58 -10.07
CA PRO A 115 -3.50 4.77 -10.12
C PRO A 115 -2.61 5.20 -11.29
N GLN A 116 -1.33 5.43 -11.01
CA GLN A 116 -0.32 5.66 -12.03
C GLN A 116 0.15 4.32 -12.56
N LYS A 117 0.03 4.12 -13.88
CA LYS A 117 0.64 2.96 -14.53
C LYS A 117 2.12 3.24 -14.73
N GLN A 118 2.98 2.34 -14.24
CA GLN A 118 4.38 2.32 -14.65
C GLN A 118 4.43 2.21 -16.17
N LYS A 119 5.20 3.08 -16.84
CA LYS A 119 5.57 2.81 -18.24
C LYS A 119 6.32 1.48 -18.27
N PRO A 120 6.12 0.62 -19.27
CA PRO A 120 7.02 -0.52 -19.48
C PRO A 120 8.48 -0.01 -19.50
N GLY A 121 9.29 -0.43 -18.53
CA GLY A 121 10.68 0.04 -18.35
C GLY A 121 10.89 1.22 -17.38
N SER A 122 9.87 1.64 -16.62
CA SER A 122 10.03 2.65 -15.56
C SER A 122 10.78 2.07 -14.35
N LYS A 123 11.75 2.83 -13.85
CA LYS A 123 12.85 2.34 -12.99
C LYS A 123 12.49 2.10 -11.52
N ASP A 124 11.28 2.44 -11.11
CA ASP A 124 10.86 2.49 -9.70
C ASP A 124 10.07 1.28 -9.19
N ARG A 125 10.20 0.15 -9.88
CA ARG A 125 10.00 -1.17 -9.26
C ARG A 125 11.20 -2.03 -9.61
N THR A 126 12.30 -1.86 -8.87
CA THR A 126 13.57 -2.57 -9.10
C THR A 126 13.76 -2.84 -10.58
N ALA A 127 13.87 -1.77 -11.40
CA ALA A 127 13.97 -1.97 -12.85
C ALA A 127 15.00 -3.07 -13.09
N PRO A 128 14.66 -4.14 -13.85
CA PRO A 128 15.66 -5.11 -14.23
C PRO A 128 16.79 -4.30 -14.87
N SER A 129 17.94 -4.29 -14.18
CA SER A 129 19.10 -3.52 -14.59
C SER A 129 19.46 -3.95 -16.01
N GLY A 130 19.59 -2.99 -16.92
CA GLY A 130 19.91 -3.27 -18.32
C GLY A 130 18.95 -2.66 -19.35
N THR A 131 19.16 -3.03 -20.61
CA THR A 131 18.40 -2.55 -21.78
C THR A 131 17.31 -3.57 -22.12
N PRO A 132 16.08 -3.18 -22.48
CA PRO A 132 15.06 -4.11 -22.94
C PRO A 132 15.58 -4.99 -24.08
N LYS A 133 15.34 -6.30 -23.99
CA LYS A 133 15.74 -7.26 -25.03
C LYS A 133 14.80 -7.16 -26.22
N GLU A 134 15.37 -6.97 -27.40
CA GLU A 134 14.61 -6.99 -28.66
C GLU A 134 14.11 -8.40 -28.99
N ALA A 135 12.88 -8.49 -29.50
CA ALA A 135 12.30 -9.76 -29.91
C ALA A 135 13.14 -10.40 -31.03
N GLY A 136 13.47 -11.69 -30.87
CA GLY A 136 14.26 -12.45 -31.84
C GLY A 136 15.76 -12.13 -31.86
N LYS A 137 16.26 -11.21 -31.02
CA LYS A 137 17.70 -10.97 -30.85
C LYS A 137 18.20 -11.53 -29.52
N SER A 138 19.42 -12.04 -29.53
CA SER A 138 20.16 -12.31 -28.30
C SER A 138 20.77 -11.01 -27.77
N CYS A 139 21.05 -10.95 -26.48
CA CYS A 139 21.63 -9.75 -25.87
C CYS A 139 23.00 -9.42 -26.42
N THR A 140 23.83 -10.44 -26.68
CA THR A 140 25.15 -10.26 -27.27
C THR A 140 25.11 -9.81 -28.74
N ASN A 141 23.95 -9.87 -29.40
CA ASN A 141 23.74 -9.33 -30.74
C ASN A 141 23.10 -7.93 -30.73
N GLN A 142 22.70 -7.44 -29.56
CA GLN A 142 22.07 -6.14 -29.37
C GLN A 142 23.02 -5.14 -28.68
N ILE A 143 23.89 -5.61 -27.80
CA ILE A 143 24.82 -4.79 -27.01
C ILE A 143 26.22 -5.39 -27.14
N ASP A 144 27.24 -4.52 -27.22
CA ASP A 144 28.64 -4.90 -27.17
C ASP A 144 29.08 -5.18 -25.72
N TYR A 145 29.42 -6.44 -25.43
CA TYR A 145 29.92 -6.90 -24.13
C TYR A 145 31.43 -7.12 -24.12
N ALA A 146 32.18 -6.47 -25.01
CA ALA A 146 33.63 -6.55 -25.00
C ALA A 146 34.22 -6.22 -23.62
N GLY A 147 34.93 -7.19 -23.03
CA GLY A 147 35.52 -7.07 -21.71
C GLY A 147 34.61 -7.46 -20.54
N ASP A 148 33.36 -7.85 -20.78
CA ASP A 148 32.50 -8.42 -19.73
C ASP A 148 33.05 -9.80 -19.30
N PRO A 149 33.28 -10.04 -18.00
CA PRO A 149 33.78 -11.32 -17.52
C PRO A 149 32.76 -12.47 -17.67
N ARG A 150 31.47 -12.16 -17.84
CA ARG A 150 30.43 -13.19 -18.01
C ARG A 150 30.41 -13.68 -19.45
N SER A 151 30.20 -14.97 -19.63
CA SER A 151 30.09 -15.55 -20.97
C SER A 151 28.82 -15.09 -21.70
N ASN A 152 28.88 -15.08 -23.04
CA ASN A 152 27.73 -14.76 -23.90
C ASN A 152 26.48 -15.61 -23.55
N ALA A 153 26.66 -16.87 -23.19
CA ALA A 153 25.56 -17.75 -22.79
C ALA A 153 24.88 -17.27 -21.49
N VAL A 154 25.66 -16.84 -20.50
CA VAL A 154 25.13 -16.30 -19.23
C VAL A 154 24.36 -15.01 -19.51
N ILE A 155 24.95 -14.10 -20.28
CA ILE A 155 24.33 -12.82 -20.65
C ILE A 155 23.01 -13.04 -21.39
N ASN A 156 23.00 -13.92 -22.40
CA ASN A 156 21.79 -14.24 -23.16
C ASN A 156 20.75 -14.93 -22.27
N SER A 157 21.15 -15.82 -21.36
CA SER A 157 20.24 -16.47 -20.41
C SER A 157 19.56 -15.47 -19.47
N ILE A 158 20.30 -14.47 -18.98
CA ILE A 158 19.72 -13.37 -18.18
C ILE A 158 18.71 -12.59 -19.04
N GLY A 159 19.08 -12.28 -20.29
CA GLY A 159 18.20 -11.66 -21.27
C GLY A 159 16.87 -12.39 -21.48
N GLU A 160 16.92 -13.69 -21.74
CA GLU A 160 15.71 -14.51 -21.95
C GLU A 160 14.84 -14.59 -20.68
N LYS A 161 15.47 -14.72 -19.50
CA LYS A 161 14.74 -14.87 -18.24
C LYS A 161 14.08 -13.59 -17.76
N THR A 162 14.76 -12.47 -17.97
CA THR A 162 14.31 -11.17 -17.42
C THR A 162 13.57 -10.34 -18.45
N GLY A 163 13.77 -10.60 -19.75
CA GLY A 163 13.35 -9.71 -20.84
C GLY A 163 14.26 -8.48 -21.01
N TYR A 164 15.40 -8.43 -20.31
CA TYR A 164 16.34 -7.31 -20.34
C TYR A 164 17.78 -7.82 -20.46
N CYS A 165 18.51 -7.22 -21.39
CA CYS A 165 19.93 -7.44 -21.57
C CYS A 165 20.72 -6.72 -20.46
N PRO A 166 21.48 -7.46 -19.62
CA PRO A 166 22.11 -6.88 -18.45
C PRO A 166 23.13 -5.78 -18.81
N PRO A 167 23.49 -4.87 -17.90
CA PRO A 167 24.56 -3.92 -18.14
C PRO A 167 25.88 -4.67 -18.33
N VAL A 168 26.77 -4.09 -19.14
CA VAL A 168 28.16 -4.55 -19.29
C VAL A 168 28.89 -4.38 -17.96
N GLN A 169 29.54 -5.44 -17.49
CA GLN A 169 30.43 -5.42 -16.33
C GLN A 169 31.86 -5.19 -16.78
N LYS A 170 32.66 -4.49 -15.97
CA LYS A 170 34.06 -4.14 -16.22
C LYS A 170 34.94 -4.78 -15.14
#